data_AF-A0A7D7MBB3-F1
#
_entry.id   AF-A0A7D7MBB3-F1
#
_cell.length_a   1.000
_cell.length_b   1.000
_cell.length_c   1.000
_cell.angle_alpha   90.00
_cell.angle_beta   90.00
_cell.angle_gamma   90.00
#
_symmetry.space_group_name_H-M   'P 1'
#
loop_
_entity.id
_entity.type
_entity.pdbx_description
1 polymer ?
#
loop_
_entity_poly.entity_id
_entity_poly.type
_entity_poly.pdbx_seq_one_letter_code
_entity_poly.pdbx_strand_id
1 'polypeptide(L)'
;MKAKYIPVLLWALCILVATNNYNFMALFAHDVNFNIRLFPNLSDLFITSDIHLDSRLYVFQKTGHALSFGVLFLFMNQAVKDHRVAIVLCSLFALFTEFLQLFFERSGRLVDVVIDIAGVYAAYRLSVYVRAQGGVIPAFSDAARRLSHVLKGDQTH
;
A
#
# COMPACT_ATOMS: atom_id res chain seq x y z
N MET A 1 19.44 5.56 -15.89
CA MET A 1 18.69 4.56 -15.09
C MET A 1 18.14 3.49 -16.02
N LYS A 2 18.10 2.21 -15.63
CA LYS A 2 17.45 1.17 -16.46
C LYS A 2 15.94 1.46 -16.50
N ALA A 3 15.30 1.37 -17.67
CA ALA A 3 13.89 1.73 -17.87
C ALA A 3 12.91 1.03 -16.90
N LYS A 4 13.26 -0.17 -16.44
CA LYS A 4 12.49 -0.96 -15.45
C LYS A 4 12.31 -0.29 -14.07
N TYR A 5 13.12 0.71 -13.71
CA TYR A 5 12.96 1.43 -12.44
C TYR A 5 12.05 2.66 -12.55
N ILE A 6 11.71 3.10 -13.78
CA ILE A 6 10.86 4.27 -13.99
C ILE A 6 9.49 4.09 -13.32
N PRO A 7 8.76 2.95 -13.48
CA PRO A 7 7.47 2.76 -12.82
C PRO A 7 7.57 2.78 -11.30
N VAL A 8 8.66 2.24 -10.74
CA VAL A 8 8.92 2.22 -9.29
C VAL A 8 9.05 3.65 -8.76
N LEU A 9 9.87 4.47 -9.44
CA LEU A 9 10.13 5.84 -9.00
C LEU A 9 8.90 6.74 -9.16
N LEU A 10 8.17 6.62 -10.28
CA LEU A 10 6.94 7.37 -10.51
C LEU A 10 5.88 7.01 -9.46
N TRP A 11 5.70 5.72 -9.18
CA TRP A 11 4.72 5.29 -8.18
C TRP A 11 5.13 5.69 -6.76
N ALA A 12 6.42 5.58 -6.41
CA ALA A 12 6.93 6.07 -5.13
C ALA A 12 6.70 7.58 -4.96
N LEU A 13 6.86 8.37 -6.03
CA LEU A 13 6.54 9.80 -6.01
C LEU A 13 5.04 10.05 -5.81
N CYS A 14 4.17 9.28 -6.49
CA CYS A 14 2.72 9.35 -6.26
C CYS A 14 2.36 9.07 -4.80
N ILE A 15 2.96 8.05 -4.19
CA ILE A 15 2.78 7.75 -2.76
C ILE A 15 3.21 8.96 -1.93
N LEU A 16 4.43 9.49 -2.12
CA LEU A 16 4.92 10.63 -1.35
C LEU A 16 4.00 11.85 -1.44
N VAL A 17 3.49 12.17 -2.63
CA VAL A 17 2.57 13.30 -2.81
C VAL A 17 1.25 13.02 -2.08
N ALA A 18 0.69 11.82 -2.24
CA ALA A 18 -0.58 11.47 -1.64
C ALA A 18 -0.53 11.38 -0.10
N THR A 19 0.57 10.84 0.45
CA THR A 19 0.73 10.61 1.90
C THR A 19 1.07 11.90 2.65
N ASN A 20 1.83 12.80 2.03
CA ASN A 20 2.25 14.07 2.63
C ASN A 20 1.29 15.23 2.37
N ASN A 21 0.27 15.06 1.52
CA ASN A 21 -0.73 16.12 1.33
C ASN A 21 -1.50 16.36 2.62
N TYR A 22 -1.67 17.63 2.99
CA TYR A 22 -2.30 18.04 4.25
C TYR A 22 -3.68 17.41 4.46
N ASN A 23 -4.45 17.24 3.39
CA ASN A 23 -5.77 16.64 3.43
C ASN A 23 -5.97 15.65 2.27
N PHE A 24 -6.29 14.40 2.61
CA PHE A 24 -6.59 13.35 1.64
C PHE A 24 -7.75 13.74 0.70
N MET A 25 -8.78 14.42 1.23
CA MET A 25 -9.91 14.91 0.42
C MET A 25 -9.54 16.12 -0.44
N ALA A 26 -8.60 16.95 0.00
CA ALA A 26 -8.12 18.07 -0.78
C ALA A 26 -7.40 17.60 -2.05
N LEU A 27 -6.76 16.43 -2.03
CA LEU A 27 -6.16 15.83 -3.22
C LEU A 27 -7.20 15.57 -4.32
N PHE A 28 -8.41 15.11 -3.97
CA PHE A 28 -9.52 14.92 -4.91
C PHE A 28 -10.10 16.25 -5.40
N ALA A 29 -9.96 17.31 -4.61
CA ALA A 29 -10.32 18.67 -5.00
C ALA A 29 -9.21 19.41 -5.76
N HIS A 30 -8.12 18.72 -6.15
CA HIS A 30 -6.91 19.29 -6.78
C HIS A 30 -6.17 20.33 -5.92
N ASP A 31 -6.37 20.32 -4.61
CA ASP A 31 -5.68 21.18 -3.67
C ASP A 31 -4.54 20.41 -3.00
N VAL A 32 -3.31 20.77 -3.41
CA VAL A 32 -2.06 20.19 -2.92
C VAL A 32 -1.40 21.23 -2.02
N ASN A 33 -1.45 20.97 -0.71
CA ASN A 33 -0.90 21.86 0.29
C ASN A 33 0.04 21.08 1.22
N PHE A 34 1.27 21.57 1.34
CA PHE A 34 2.32 20.98 2.15
C PHE A 34 2.71 21.96 3.26
N ASN A 35 2.39 21.63 4.50
CA ASN A 35 2.82 22.40 5.67
C ASN A 35 4.03 21.72 6.29
N ILE A 36 5.19 22.38 6.28
CA ILE A 36 6.42 21.78 6.79
C ILE A 36 6.70 22.27 8.20
N ARG A 37 6.83 21.33 9.14
CA ARG A 37 7.29 21.52 10.50
C ARG A 37 8.68 20.93 10.68
N LEU A 38 9.65 21.76 11.04
CA LEU A 38 11.05 21.36 11.23
C LEU A 38 11.29 20.51 12.49
N PHE A 39 10.43 20.64 13.50
CA PHE A 39 10.53 19.94 14.79
C PHE A 39 9.23 19.17 15.08
N PRO A 40 8.99 18.04 14.41
CA PRO A 40 7.85 17.18 14.73
C PRO A 40 8.05 16.47 16.07
N ASN A 41 6.94 16.10 16.71
CA ASN A 41 7.00 15.22 17.87
C ASN A 41 7.11 13.76 17.41
N LEU A 42 8.26 13.13 17.64
CA LEU A 42 8.50 11.74 17.24
C LEU A 42 7.69 10.73 18.06
N SER A 43 7.19 11.10 19.26
CA SER A 43 6.31 10.22 20.02
C SER A 43 5.01 9.90 19.28
N ASP A 44 4.63 10.76 18.33
CA ASP A 44 3.40 10.62 17.55
C ASP A 44 3.40 9.33 16.72
N LEU A 45 4.57 8.79 16.36
CA LEU A 45 4.70 7.50 15.67
C LEU A 45 4.12 6.33 16.48
N PHE A 46 4.16 6.41 17.81
CA PHE A 46 3.75 5.32 18.70
C PHE A 46 2.31 5.45 19.18
N ILE A 47 1.59 6.49 18.74
CA ILE A 47 0.18 6.65 19.08
C ILE A 47 -0.63 5.54 18.41
N THR A 48 -1.44 4.85 19.21
CA THR A 48 -2.39 3.83 18.74
C THR A 48 -3.82 4.13 19.14
N SER A 49 -4.06 5.23 19.87
CA SER A 49 -5.37 5.61 20.40
C SER A 49 -6.30 6.24 19.37
N ASP A 50 -5.79 6.62 18.20
CA ASP A 50 -6.51 7.25 17.09
C ASP A 50 -6.92 6.24 15.99
N ILE A 51 -6.88 4.94 16.30
CA ILE A 51 -7.37 3.89 15.43
C ILE A 51 -8.90 3.91 15.44
N HIS A 52 -9.49 4.38 14.34
CA HIS A 52 -10.95 4.50 14.18
C HIS A 52 -11.48 3.52 13.13
N LEU A 53 -11.49 2.23 13.44
CA LEU A 53 -11.98 1.18 12.53
C LEU A 53 -13.48 1.30 12.21
N ASP A 54 -14.26 1.97 13.07
CA ASP A 54 -15.68 2.23 12.82
C ASP A 54 -15.90 3.32 11.74
N SER A 55 -14.89 4.12 11.45
CA SER A 55 -14.95 5.15 10.42
C SER A 55 -14.69 4.55 9.04
N ARG A 56 -15.71 4.57 8.17
CA ARG A 56 -15.58 4.14 6.77
C ARG A 56 -14.47 4.88 6.03
N LEU A 57 -14.29 6.16 6.33
CA LEU A 57 -13.24 6.97 5.69
C LEU A 57 -11.85 6.52 6.14
N TYR A 58 -11.67 6.26 7.43
CA TYR A 58 -10.41 5.75 7.97
C TYR A 58 -10.05 4.40 7.32
N VAL A 59 -11.00 3.46 7.30
CA VAL A 59 -10.80 2.13 6.69
C VAL A 59 -10.47 2.26 5.20
N PHE A 60 -11.17 3.11 4.47
CA PHE A 60 -10.89 3.36 3.05
C PHE A 60 -9.47 3.90 2.84
N GLN A 61 -9.06 4.89 3.64
CA GLN A 61 -7.72 5.47 3.56
C GLN A 61 -6.63 4.43 3.85
N LYS A 62 -6.76 3.64 4.92
CA LYS A 62 -5.79 2.59 5.29
C LYS A 62 -5.73 1.47 4.26
N THR A 63 -6.87 1.11 3.68
CA THR A 63 -6.93 0.13 2.59
C THR A 63 -6.22 0.67 1.34
N GLY A 64 -6.42 1.94 1.00
CA GLY A 64 -5.71 2.60 -0.09
C GLY A 64 -4.19 2.63 0.11
N HIS A 65 -3.74 2.88 1.34
CA HIS A 65 -2.33 2.79 1.75
C HIS A 65 -1.75 1.39 1.49
N ALA A 66 -2.35 0.36 2.08
CA ALA A 66 -1.94 -1.03 1.89
C ALA A 66 -1.90 -1.43 0.40
N LEU A 67 -2.93 -1.08 -0.38
CA LEU A 67 -2.97 -1.38 -1.81
C LEU A 67 -1.87 -0.65 -2.58
N SER A 68 -1.60 0.62 -2.26
CA SER A 68 -0.57 1.43 -2.91
C SER A 68 0.83 0.85 -2.70
N PHE A 69 1.11 0.38 -1.48
CA PHE A 69 2.36 -0.32 -1.17
C PHE A 69 2.43 -1.72 -1.79
N GLY A 70 1.29 -2.42 -1.91
CA GLY A 70 1.20 -3.66 -2.68
C GLY A 70 1.57 -3.47 -4.16
N VAL A 71 1.07 -2.41 -4.80
CA VAL A 71 1.42 -2.06 -6.19
C VAL A 71 2.91 -1.69 -6.30
N LEU A 72 3.44 -0.91 -5.35
CA LEU A 72 4.86 -0.58 -5.30
C LEU A 72 5.72 -1.84 -5.25
N PHE A 73 5.33 -2.83 -4.44
CA PHE A 73 6.02 -4.12 -4.37
C PHE A 73 6.04 -4.84 -5.71
N LEU A 74 4.92 -4.86 -6.45
CA LEU A 74 4.87 -5.53 -7.76
C LEU A 74 5.86 -4.91 -8.75
N PHE A 75 5.91 -3.57 -8.83
CA PHE A 75 6.88 -2.87 -9.68
C PHE A 75 8.32 -3.11 -9.21
N MET A 76 8.58 -3.02 -7.91
CA MET A 76 9.91 -3.24 -7.34
C MET A 76 10.40 -4.66 -7.59
N ASN A 77 9.54 -5.65 -7.36
CA ASN A 77 9.84 -7.05 -7.58
C ASN A 77 10.12 -7.36 -9.07
N GLN A 78 9.41 -6.72 -10.00
CA GLN A 78 9.70 -6.83 -11.42
C GLN A 78 11.05 -6.18 -11.79
N ALA A 79 11.39 -5.06 -11.15
CA ALA A 79 12.64 -4.34 -11.40
C ALA A 79 13.87 -5.08 -10.84
N VAL A 80 13.80 -5.56 -9.61
CA VAL A 80 14.94 -6.19 -8.89
C VAL A 80 15.02 -7.70 -9.16
N LYS A 81 13.89 -8.37 -9.42
CA LYS A 81 13.76 -9.82 -9.59
C LYS A 81 14.11 -10.65 -8.34
N ASP A 82 14.29 -10.01 -7.19
CA ASP A 82 14.46 -10.66 -5.90
C ASP A 82 13.33 -10.22 -4.97
N HIS A 83 12.50 -11.19 -4.56
CA HIS A 83 11.35 -10.95 -3.69
C HIS A 83 11.75 -10.42 -2.31
N ARG A 84 12.83 -10.93 -1.73
CA ARG A 84 13.28 -10.54 -0.39
C ARG A 84 13.76 -9.10 -0.41
N VAL A 85 14.57 -8.76 -1.41
CA VAL A 85 15.06 -7.38 -1.58
C VAL A 85 13.90 -6.43 -1.84
N ALA A 86 12.92 -6.81 -2.68
CA ALA A 86 11.74 -5.99 -2.92
C ALA A 86 10.90 -5.76 -1.65
N ILE A 87 10.66 -6.80 -0.84
CA ILE A 87 9.94 -6.66 0.43
C ILE A 87 10.68 -5.71 1.38
N VAL A 88 12.00 -5.90 1.55
CA VAL A 88 12.81 -5.06 2.44
C VAL A 88 12.79 -3.61 1.98
N LEU A 89 13.01 -3.33 0.70
CA LEU A 89 13.00 -1.97 0.16
C LEU A 89 11.63 -1.30 0.31
N CYS A 90 10.54 -2.00 0.03
CA CYS A 90 9.19 -1.45 0.22
C CYS A 90 8.87 -1.22 1.70
N SER A 91 9.32 -2.10 2.61
CA SER A 91 9.10 -1.94 4.05
C SER A 91 9.90 -0.77 4.62
N LEU A 92 11.14 -0.60 4.19
CA LEU A 92 11.95 0.57 4.54
C LEU A 92 11.32 1.87 4.01
N PHE A 93 10.77 1.82 2.79
CA PHE A 93 10.07 2.96 2.22
C PHE A 93 8.78 3.30 3.00
N ALA A 94 8.00 2.31 3.44
CA ALA A 94 6.82 2.52 4.28
C ALA A 94 7.17 3.19 5.61
N LEU A 95 8.23 2.71 6.27
CA LEU A 95 8.73 3.36 7.49
C LEU A 95 9.18 4.80 7.21
N PHE A 96 9.87 5.03 6.09
CA PHE A 96 10.32 6.35 5.70
C PHE A 96 9.16 7.31 5.43
N THR A 97 8.10 6.87 4.75
CA THR A 97 6.93 7.73 4.46
C THR A 97 6.21 8.15 5.73
N GLU A 98 6.02 7.24 6.68
CA GLU A 98 5.37 7.54 7.96
C GLU A 98 6.23 8.46 8.83
N PHE A 99 7.54 8.28 8.83
CA PHE A 99 8.47 9.22 9.47
C PHE A 99 8.42 10.60 8.82
N LEU A 100 8.42 10.65 7.48
CA LEU A 100 8.41 11.90 6.72
C LEU A 100 7.11 12.69 6.94
N GLN A 101 5.98 12.01 7.01
CA GLN A 101 4.67 12.62 7.25
C GLN A 101 4.61 13.50 8.49
N LEU A 102 5.36 13.17 9.55
CA LEU A 102 5.42 14.01 10.76
C LEU A 102 5.92 15.42 10.45
N PHE A 103 6.88 15.54 9.52
CA PHE A 103 7.39 16.83 9.06
C PHE A 103 6.36 17.58 8.21
N PHE A 104 5.37 16.91 7.64
CA PHE A 104 4.30 17.52 6.85
C PHE A 104 3.03 17.84 7.66
N GLU A 105 3.14 17.85 9.00
CA GLU A 105 2.01 18.00 9.94
C GLU A 105 0.91 16.94 9.75
N ARG A 106 1.29 15.77 9.21
CA ARG A 106 0.43 14.62 9.05
C ARG A 106 0.65 13.64 10.20
N SER A 107 -0.38 12.84 10.44
CA SER A 107 -0.38 11.81 11.46
C SER A 107 0.38 10.57 10.98
N GLY A 108 1.71 10.61 11.05
CA GLY A 108 2.54 9.42 10.83
C GLY A 108 2.41 8.45 12.00
N ARG A 109 2.16 7.16 11.72
CA ARG A 109 1.93 6.11 12.74
C ARG A 109 2.66 4.81 12.39
N LEU A 110 3.23 4.14 13.39
CA LEU A 110 3.80 2.80 13.21
C LEU A 110 2.74 1.76 12.83
N VAL A 111 1.48 1.97 13.23
CA VAL A 111 0.36 1.13 12.80
C VAL A 111 0.19 1.17 11.28
N ASP A 112 0.43 2.32 10.66
CA ASP A 112 0.32 2.48 9.21
C ASP A 112 1.46 1.77 8.49
N VAL A 113 2.68 1.81 9.05
CA VAL A 113 3.79 0.98 8.57
C VAL A 113 3.42 -0.50 8.56
N VAL A 114 2.74 -0.99 9.60
CA VAL A 114 2.30 -2.39 9.67
C VAL A 114 1.25 -2.70 8.59
N ILE A 115 0.30 -1.80 8.37
CA ILE A 115 -0.73 -1.92 7.33
C ILE A 115 -0.10 -1.93 5.93
N ASP A 116 0.88 -1.07 5.69
CA ASP A 116 1.60 -0.98 4.42
C ASP A 116 2.43 -2.25 4.16
N ILE A 117 3.13 -2.75 5.17
CA ILE A 117 3.85 -4.03 5.11
C ILE A 117 2.88 -5.20 4.86
N ALA A 118 1.69 -5.19 5.48
CA ALA A 118 0.66 -6.20 5.21
C ALA A 118 0.21 -6.17 3.74
N GLY A 119 0.06 -4.97 3.15
CA GLY A 119 -0.20 -4.78 1.73
C GLY A 119 0.91 -5.35 0.83
N VAL A 120 2.18 -5.07 1.15
CA VAL A 120 3.36 -5.65 0.47
C VAL A 120 3.33 -7.18 0.53
N TYR A 121 3.09 -7.74 1.72
CA TYR A 121 3.06 -9.18 1.92
C TYR A 121 1.90 -9.85 1.17
N ALA A 122 0.71 -9.23 1.17
CA ALA A 122 -0.43 -9.70 0.40
C ALA A 122 -0.12 -9.74 -1.10
N ALA A 123 0.49 -8.68 -1.64
CA ALA A 123 0.91 -8.62 -3.04
C ALA A 123 2.00 -9.66 -3.36
N TYR A 124 2.93 -9.91 -2.44
CA TYR A 124 3.90 -11.00 -2.56
C TYR A 124 3.21 -12.36 -2.68
N ARG A 125 2.31 -12.70 -1.75
CA ARG A 125 1.58 -13.97 -1.75
C ARG A 125 0.75 -14.15 -3.02
N LEU A 126 0.07 -13.09 -3.45
CA LEU A 126 -0.66 -13.09 -4.72
C LEU A 126 0.27 -13.34 -5.91
N SER A 127 1.44 -12.69 -5.95
CA SER A 127 2.41 -12.88 -7.04
C SER A 127 2.95 -14.31 -7.12
N VAL A 128 3.16 -14.95 -5.96
CA VAL A 128 3.58 -16.36 -5.89
C VAL A 128 2.46 -17.27 -6.37
N TYR A 129 1.22 -17.04 -5.92
CA TYR A 129 0.06 -17.81 -6.36
C TYR A 129 -0.15 -17.73 -7.87
N VAL A 130 -0.12 -16.53 -8.44
CA VAL A 130 -0.29 -16.30 -9.88
C VAL A 130 0.80 -17.01 -10.68
N ARG A 131 2.05 -16.98 -10.21
CA ARG A 131 3.15 -17.71 -10.86
C ARG A 131 2.97 -19.22 -10.78
N ALA A 132 2.50 -19.74 -9.63
CA ALA A 132 2.23 -21.17 -9.46
C ALA A 132 1.13 -21.69 -10.41
N GLN A 133 0.16 -20.84 -10.73
CA GLN A 133 -0.91 -21.15 -11.70
C GLN A 133 -0.48 -21.01 -13.16
N GLY A 134 0.77 -20.60 -13.44
CA GLY A 134 1.27 -20.42 -14.82
C GLY A 134 0.95 -19.06 -15.44
N GLY A 135 0.51 -18.08 -14.63
CA GLY A 135 0.27 -16.70 -15.07
C GLY A 135 -1.08 -16.13 -14.63
N VAL A 136 -1.34 -14.87 -14.99
CA VAL A 136 -2.54 -14.12 -14.56
C VAL A 136 -3.82 -14.73 -15.15
N ILE A 137 -3.80 -15.10 -16.44
CA ILE A 137 -4.99 -15.63 -17.13
C ILE A 137 -5.44 -16.98 -16.51
N PRO A 138 -4.55 -17.97 -16.32
CA PRO A 138 -4.92 -19.21 -15.63
C PRO A 138 -5.38 -18.97 -14.19
N ALA A 139 -4.68 -18.12 -13.43
CA ALA A 139 -5.03 -17.83 -12.04
C ALA A 139 -6.43 -17.23 -11.89
N PHE A 140 -6.77 -16.30 -12.78
CA PHE A 140 -8.10 -15.69 -12.83
C PHE A 140 -9.19 -16.72 -13.18
N SER A 141 -8.92 -17.56 -14.19
CA SER A 141 -9.86 -18.62 -14.60
C SER A 141 -10.14 -19.62 -13.47
N ASP A 142 -9.11 -20.04 -12.73
CA ASP A 142 -9.27 -20.93 -11.57
C ASP A 142 -10.08 -20.24 -10.45
N ALA A 143 -9.76 -18.98 -10.14
CA ALA A 143 -10.49 -18.22 -9.13
C ALA A 143 -11.97 -18.03 -9.49
N ALA A 144 -12.26 -17.65 -10.74
CA ALA A 144 -13.63 -17.49 -11.24
C ALA A 144 -14.40 -18.82 -11.19
N ARG A 145 -13.75 -19.93 -11.55
CA ARG A 145 -14.35 -21.27 -11.48
C ARG A 145 -14.70 -21.64 -10.04
N ARG A 146 -13.79 -21.47 -9.08
CA ARG A 146 -14.05 -21.71 -7.66
C ARG A 146 -15.20 -20.85 -7.14
N LEU A 147 -15.21 -19.56 -7.47
CA LEU A 147 -16.27 -18.66 -7.05
C LEU A 147 -17.63 -19.11 -7.60
N SER A 148 -17.70 -19.47 -8.89
CA SER A 148 -18.93 -19.99 -9.49
C SER A 148 -19.41 -21.29 -8.84
N HIS A 149 -18.49 -22.16 -8.40
CA HIS A 149 -18.84 -23.38 -7.68
C HIS A 149 -19.41 -23.10 -6.29
N VAL A 150 -18.83 -22.16 -5.55
CA VAL A 150 -19.35 -21.73 -4.24
C VAL A 150 -20.74 -21.11 -4.40
N LEU A 151 -20.90 -20.18 -5.34
CA LEU A 151 -22.18 -19.51 -5.59
C LEU A 151 -23.28 -20.47 -6.09
N LYS A 152 -22.92 -21.53 -6.83
CA LYS A 152 -23.87 -22.57 -7.24
C LYS A 152 -24.14 -23.61 -6.15
N GLY A 153 -23.18 -23.89 -5.29
CA GLY A 153 -23.34 -24.79 -4.14
C GLY A 153 -24.34 -24.25 -3.11
N ASP A 154 -24.36 -22.93 -2.91
CA ASP A 154 -25.32 -22.26 -2.02
C ASP A 154 -26.77 -22.25 -2.53
N GLN A 155 -27.02 -22.56 -3.82
CA GLN A 155 -28.38 -22.62 -4.38
C GLN A 155 -29.07 -23.99 -4.20
N THR A 156 -28.48 -24.91 -3.44
CA THR A 156 -29.03 -26.28 -3.24
C THR A 156 -29.62 -26.55 -1.85
N HIS A 157 -29.94 -25.50 -1.08
CA HIS A 157 -30.69 -25.60 0.18
C HIS A 157 -31.96 -24.77 0.17
#